data_AF-A9BHL3-F1
#
_entry.id   AF-A9BHL3-F1
#
_cell.length_a   1.000
_cell.length_b   1.000
_cell.length_c   1.000
_cell.angle_alpha   90.00
_cell.angle_beta   90.00
_cell.angle_gamma   90.00
#
_symmetry.space_group_name_H-M   'P 1'
#
loop_
_entity.id
_entity.type
_entity.pdbx_description
1 polymer ?
#
loop_
_entity_poly.entity_id
_entity_poly.type
_entity_poly.pdbx_seq_one_letter_code
_entity_poly.pdbx_strand_id
1 'polypeptide(L)'
;MKIKKGDWVQIHYIVLNPEERASHLPEDTKKVPFEVRIKGFLEDEKAEIGDIVTIKTPIGRIVKGKLEKVNPKYEHNFGEPIPELLKINKDDLLAGERNG
;
A
#
# COMPACT_ATOMS: atom_id res chain seq x y z
N MET A 1 -20.27 -9.28 5.77
CA MET A 1 -19.69 -8.97 7.10
C MET A 1 -19.67 -7.47 7.22
N LYS A 2 -20.30 -6.88 8.25
CA LYS A 2 -20.37 -5.42 8.38
C LYS A 2 -19.08 -4.88 9.00
N ILE A 3 -18.43 -4.00 8.26
CA ILE A 3 -17.18 -3.31 8.60
C ILE A 3 -17.57 -2.07 9.40
N LYS A 4 -16.87 -1.75 10.48
CA LYS A 4 -17.28 -0.70 11.43
C LYS A 4 -16.22 0.39 11.55
N LYS A 5 -16.64 1.57 12.00
CA LYS A 5 -15.74 2.67 12.32
C LYS A 5 -14.56 2.20 13.17
N GLY A 6 -13.35 2.61 12.80
CA GLY A 6 -12.10 2.23 13.44
C GLY A 6 -11.45 0.96 12.89
N ASP A 7 -12.12 0.20 12.02
CA ASP A 7 -11.50 -0.95 11.36
C ASP A 7 -10.36 -0.50 10.44
N TRP A 8 -9.27 -1.28 10.44
CA TRP A 8 -8.16 -1.08 9.50
C TRP A 8 -8.55 -1.63 8.13
N VAL A 9 -8.64 -0.75 7.15
CA VAL A 9 -9.17 -1.06 5.82
C VAL A 9 -8.25 -0.56 4.72
N GLN A 10 -8.39 -1.11 3.52
CA GLN A 10 -7.76 -0.61 2.30
C GLN A 10 -8.84 -0.06 1.37
N ILE A 11 -8.65 1.17 0.92
CA ILE A 11 -9.42 1.76 -0.17
C ILE A 11 -8.61 1.84 -1.45
N HIS A 12 -9.31 1.87 -2.57
CA HIS A 12 -8.79 2.11 -3.90
C HIS A 12 -9.54 3.27 -4.56
N TYR A 13 -8.81 4.17 -5.20
CA TYR A 13 -9.38 5.21 -6.05
C TYR A 13 -8.43 5.59 -7.19
N ILE A 14 -8.98 6.17 -8.24
CA ILE A 14 -8.24 6.75 -9.36
C ILE A 14 -7.89 8.19 -8.98
N VAL A 15 -6.61 8.53 -8.97
CA VAL A 15 -6.12 9.89 -8.72
C VAL A 15 -6.14 10.73 -9.99
N LEU A 16 -5.74 10.12 -11.11
CA LEU A 16 -5.71 10.75 -12.43
C LEU A 16 -6.22 9.77 -13.46
N ASN A 17 -7.20 10.18 -14.26
CA ASN A 17 -7.60 9.45 -15.46
C ASN A 17 -6.52 9.61 -16.54
N PRO A 18 -6.47 8.73 -17.56
CA PRO A 18 -5.50 8.81 -18.66
C PRO A 18 -5.37 10.22 -19.28
N GLU A 19 -6.49 10.92 -19.44
CA GLU A 19 -6.57 12.28 -19.98
C GLU A 19 -5.95 13.36 -19.07
N GLU A 20 -5.84 13.09 -17.77
CA GLU A 20 -5.25 13.98 -16.76
C GLU A 20 -3.74 13.68 -16.55
N ARG A 21 -3.20 12.67 -17.23
CA ARG A 21 -1.78 12.28 -17.13
C ARG A 21 -0.89 13.30 -17.85
N ALA A 22 0.29 13.53 -17.30
CA ALA A 22 1.24 14.49 -17.85
C ALA A 22 1.61 14.15 -19.31
N SER A 23 1.66 15.18 -20.15
CA SER A 23 1.87 15.03 -21.60
C SER A 23 3.20 14.40 -22.00
N HIS A 24 4.22 14.51 -21.14
CA HIS A 24 5.59 14.04 -21.37
C HIS A 24 5.81 12.58 -20.95
N LEU A 25 4.78 11.87 -20.48
CA LEU A 25 4.91 10.45 -20.13
C LEU A 25 5.03 9.60 -21.40
N PRO A 26 5.73 8.45 -21.34
CA PRO A 26 5.71 7.46 -22.43
C PRO A 26 4.27 7.08 -22.78
N GLU A 27 4.02 6.81 -24.07
CA GLU A 27 2.68 6.53 -24.61
C GLU A 27 1.94 5.44 -23.82
N ASP A 28 2.62 4.36 -23.45
CA ASP A 28 2.01 3.25 -22.72
C ASP A 28 1.56 3.66 -21.31
N THR A 29 2.36 4.50 -20.64
CA THR A 29 2.08 5.03 -19.30
C THR A 29 0.97 6.10 -19.30
N LYS A 30 0.76 6.76 -20.43
CA LYS A 30 -0.26 7.80 -20.60
C LYS A 30 -1.66 7.22 -20.83
N LYS A 31 -1.73 6.02 -21.40
CA LYS A 31 -3.00 5.33 -21.73
C LYS A 31 -3.69 4.67 -20.53
N VAL A 32 -3.05 4.64 -19.37
CA VAL A 32 -3.57 3.98 -18.17
C VAL A 32 -3.79 4.98 -17.02
N PRO A 33 -4.82 4.76 -16.18
CA PRO A 33 -5.09 5.62 -15.03
C PRO A 33 -3.98 5.51 -13.99
N PHE A 34 -3.84 6.56 -13.17
CA PHE A 34 -3.04 6.51 -11.96
C PHE A 34 -3.91 6.10 -10.77
N GLU A 35 -3.82 4.84 -10.39
CA GLU A 35 -4.56 4.24 -9.27
C GLU A 35 -3.77 4.32 -7.97
N VAL A 36 -4.46 4.56 -6.86
CA VAL A 36 -3.88 4.50 -5.52
C VAL A 36 -4.65 3.51 -4.65
N ARG A 37 -3.90 2.61 -4.02
CA ARG A 37 -4.37 1.76 -2.91
C ARG A 37 -3.71 2.25 -1.62
N ILE A 38 -4.53 2.61 -0.65
CA ILE A 38 -4.05 3.15 0.61
C ILE A 38 -4.84 2.56 1.77
N LYS A 39 -4.14 2.37 2.90
CA LYS A 39 -4.71 1.83 4.12
C LYS A 39 -4.94 2.92 5.16
N GLY A 40 -5.98 2.75 5.96
CA GLY A 40 -6.32 3.65 7.06
C GLY A 40 -7.44 3.08 7.91
N PHE A 41 -7.86 3.86 8.90
CA PHE A 41 -8.97 3.55 9.78
C PHE A 41 -10.28 4.05 9.17
N LEU A 42 -11.31 3.20 9.12
CA LEU A 42 -12.63 3.58 8.61
C LEU A 42 -13.26 4.67 9.49
N GLU A 43 -13.76 5.75 8.89
CA GLU A 43 -14.44 6.84 9.61
C GLU A 43 -15.97 6.70 9.62
N ASP A 44 -16.53 5.96 8.66
CA ASP A 44 -17.96 5.70 8.54
C ASP A 44 -18.42 4.69 9.59
N GLU A 45 -19.65 4.82 10.11
CA GLU A 45 -20.14 3.93 11.17
C GLU A 45 -20.18 2.46 10.74
N LYS A 46 -20.62 2.22 9.50
CA LYS A 46 -20.76 0.90 8.88
C LYS A 46 -20.44 0.98 7.39
N ALA A 47 -19.80 -0.05 6.86
CA ALA A 47 -19.54 -0.20 5.43
C ALA A 47 -19.49 -1.67 5.00
N GLU A 48 -19.60 -1.89 3.70
CA GLU A 48 -19.42 -3.18 3.02
C GLU A 48 -18.36 -3.06 1.92
N ILE A 49 -17.74 -4.19 1.56
CA ILE A 49 -16.74 -4.21 0.46
C ILE A 49 -17.42 -3.75 -0.82
N GLY A 50 -16.81 -2.78 -1.49
CA GLY A 50 -17.34 -2.14 -2.69
C GLY A 50 -17.93 -0.75 -2.46
N ASP A 51 -18.21 -0.37 -1.21
CA ASP A 51 -18.75 0.95 -0.88
C ASP A 51 -17.70 2.05 -1.05
N ILE A 52 -18.16 3.27 -1.34
CA ILE A 52 -17.30 4.46 -1.26
C ILE A 52 -17.29 4.94 0.19
N VAL A 53 -16.14 4.80 0.84
CA VAL A 53 -15.98 5.10 2.26
C VAL A 53 -14.94 6.17 2.50
N THR A 54 -14.98 6.76 3.70
CA THR A 54 -13.96 7.69 4.19
C THR A 54 -13.03 6.98 5.17
N ILE A 55 -11.72 7.17 4.99
CA ILE A 55 -10.70 6.67 5.92
C ILE A 55 -9.82 7.79 6.45
N LYS A 56 -9.24 7.56 7.63
CA LYS A 56 -8.16 8.35 8.20
C LYS A 56 -6.86 7.55 8.18
N THR A 57 -5.85 8.06 7.48
CA THR A 57 -4.51 7.45 7.43
C THR A 57 -3.77 7.64 8.78
N PRO A 58 -2.72 6.84 9.09
CA PRO A 58 -1.95 7.00 10.33
C PRO A 58 -1.33 8.39 10.51
N ILE A 59 -0.99 9.06 9.42
CA ILE A 59 -0.45 10.44 9.41
C ILE A 59 -1.55 11.52 9.40
N GLY A 60 -2.81 11.14 9.60
CA GLY A 60 -3.92 12.07 9.80
C GLY A 60 -4.64 12.57 8.54
N ARG A 61 -4.24 12.14 7.34
CA ARG A 61 -4.96 12.51 6.09
C ARG A 61 -6.33 11.82 6.04
N ILE A 62 -7.36 12.55 5.62
CA ILE A 62 -8.70 12.02 5.31
C ILE A 62 -8.80 11.77 3.81
N VAL A 63 -9.16 10.54 3.43
CA VAL A 63 -9.19 10.11 2.03
C VAL A 63 -10.45 9.31 1.78
N LYS A 64 -11.09 9.52 0.62
CA LYS A 64 -12.28 8.80 0.19
C LYS A 64 -11.94 7.86 -0.96
N GLY A 65 -12.51 6.66 -0.96
CA GLY A 65 -12.29 5.70 -2.03
C GLY A 65 -13.15 4.45 -1.86
N LYS A 66 -13.04 3.54 -2.84
CA LYS A 66 -13.76 2.28 -2.84
C LYS A 66 -13.12 1.30 -1.86
N LEU A 67 -13.89 0.77 -0.93
CA LEU A 67 -13.45 -0.22 0.06
C LEU A 67 -13.15 -1.56 -0.62
N GLU A 68 -11.87 -1.96 -0.64
CA GLU A 68 -11.44 -3.22 -1.27
C GLU A 68 -11.25 -4.37 -0.27
N LYS A 69 -10.59 -4.09 0.87
CA LYS A 69 -10.21 -5.12 1.84
C LYS A 69 -10.29 -4.60 3.29
N VAL A 70 -10.56 -5.51 4.22
CA VAL A 70 -10.50 -5.26 5.68
C VAL A 70 -9.39 -6.12 6.26
N ASN A 71 -8.57 -5.56 7.15
CA ASN A 71 -7.40 -6.21 7.73
C ASN A 71 -6.57 -6.97 6.68
N PRO A 72 -6.16 -6.31 5.56
CA PRO A 72 -5.48 -6.99 4.48
C PRO A 72 -4.18 -7.61 4.97
N LYS A 73 -4.05 -8.93 4.81
CA LYS A 73 -2.79 -9.65 5.04
C LYS A 73 -1.68 -9.05 4.17
N TYR A 74 -0.46 -9.06 4.68
CA TYR A 74 0.71 -8.75 3.87
C TYR A 74 0.98 -9.97 2.97
N GLU A 75 0.46 -9.93 1.75
CA GLU A 75 0.66 -10.97 0.73
C GLU A 75 2.04 -10.85 0.06
N HIS A 76 2.66 -9.65 0.11
CA HIS A 76 4.00 -9.43 -0.41
C HIS A 76 5.06 -9.90 0.58
N ASN A 77 5.75 -10.98 0.24
CA ASN A 77 7.00 -11.39 0.87
C ASN A 77 8.13 -11.35 -0.18
N PHE A 78 9.37 -11.48 0.27
CA PHE A 78 10.54 -11.55 -0.62
C PHE A 78 10.87 -12.99 -1.04
N GLY A 79 9.87 -13.89 -1.01
CA GLY A 79 10.07 -15.32 -1.20
C GLY A 79 10.70 -16.01 0.01
N GLU A 80 11.07 -17.27 -0.18
CA GLU A 80 11.84 -18.04 0.82
C GLU A 80 13.27 -17.48 0.94
N PRO A 81 13.90 -17.53 2.12
CA PRO A 81 15.29 -17.10 2.29
C PRO A 81 16.21 -17.85 1.31
N ILE A 82 16.97 -17.11 0.52
CA ILE A 82 17.94 -17.67 -0.43
C ILE A 82 19.17 -18.15 0.37
N PRO A 83 19.46 -19.47 0.43
CA PRO A 83 20.54 -20.02 1.26
C PRO A 83 21.94 -19.42 0.98
N GLU A 84 22.17 -18.98 -0.25
CA GLU A 84 23.41 -18.34 -0.70
C GLU A 84 23.68 -17.01 0.02
N LEU A 85 22.64 -16.22 0.28
CA LEU A 85 22.75 -14.96 1.03
C LEU A 85 23.05 -15.19 2.52
N LEU A 86 22.73 -16.37 3.06
CA LEU A 86 23.04 -16.72 4.45
C LEU A 86 24.52 -17.00 4.68
N LYS A 87 25.28 -17.38 3.62
CA LYS A 87 26.72 -17.64 3.71
C LYS A 87 27.55 -16.37 3.88
N ILE A 88 27.07 -15.24 3.36
CA ILE A 88 27.73 -13.93 3.44
C ILE A 88 27.67 -13.36 4.88
N ASN A 89 26.68 -13.78 5.67
CA ASN A 89 26.43 -13.23 7.00
C ASN A 89 27.36 -13.75 8.11
N LYS A 90 28.15 -14.80 7.86
CA LYS A 90 28.87 -15.48 8.97
C LYS A 90 30.22 -14.85 9.33
N ASP A 91 30.89 -14.18 8.38
CA ASP A 91 32.25 -13.67 8.59
C ASP A 91 32.38 -12.13 8.50
N ASP A 92 31.54 -11.42 7.71
CA ASP A 92 31.71 -9.97 7.46
C ASP A 92 30.86 -9.04 8.35
N LEU A 93 29.82 -9.54 9.03
CA LEU A 93 28.97 -8.70 9.89
C LEU A 93 29.69 -8.17 11.14
N LEU A 94 30.78 -8.83 11.58
CA LEU A 94 31.57 -8.45 12.75
C LEU A 94 32.83 -7.63 12.39
N ALA A 95 33.10 -7.41 11.10
CA ALA A 95 34.28 -6.65 10.65
C ALA A 95 34.07 -5.13 10.69
N GLY A 96 32.83 -4.66 10.91
CA GLY A 96 32.47 -3.24 10.93
C GLY A 96 32.91 -2.43 12.15
N GLU A 97 33.44 -3.07 13.22
CA GLU A 97 33.89 -2.40 14.45
C GLU A 97 35.41 -2.44 14.64
N ARG A 98 36.19 -2.31 13.56
CA ARG A 98 37.64 -2.17 13.65
C ARG A 98 38.14 -1.06 12.74
N ASN A 99 37.62 0.15 12.90
CA ASN A 99 38.26 1.41 12.49
C ASN A 99 37.56 2.57 13.21
N GLY A 100 37.94 2.79 14.47
CA GLY A 100 37.59 3.93 15.30
C GLY A 100 38.65 4.12 16.35
#